data_AF-A0A938W0Z0-F1
#
_entry.id   AF-A0A938W0Z0-F1
#
_cell.length_a   1.000
_cell.length_b   1.000
_cell.length_c   1.000
_cell.angle_alpha   90.00
_cell.angle_beta   90.00
_cell.angle_gamma   90.00
#
_symmetry.space_group_name_H-M   'P 1'
#
loop_
_entity.id
_entity.type
_entity.pdbx_description
1 polymer ?
#
loop_
_entity_poly.entity_id
_entity_poly.type
_entity_poly.pdbx_seq_one_letter_code
_entity_poly.pdbx_strand_id
1 'polypeptide(L)'
;MVYPHLQPTAPQQLCQVDIVPHYLTGGTRVPCFNAIDVVSRCATGLAYAERRAQDACAFAVQVWQTLGIPCYTQFDNDSCFDGGHTHPHVLGQVVRLALTVGTEALFSPVQHPESNGYVERFHQEYNRHVWDDTYLADLAAVQRESAHFFALYCASGHHAALHGRTPQEVHGQPMYRLPAGFVLPTTRLPLYEGRVHFIRQVLADHTVSVLNVRWAVPNPEPLKGVWVTIELRAAGATLTIYDAAPDVHTRRCLATYPFPVKEPILPRTATAIGRPGPVASLAPLAPAPATAGQPSGPIALLLYALLGAVRWTRKTAFGTMF
;
A
#
# COMPACT_ATOMS: atom_id res chain seq x y z
N MET A 1 -1.68 10.72 -18.03
CA MET A 1 -0.32 10.32 -17.62
C MET A 1 -0.42 8.91 -17.09
N VAL A 2 0.51 8.02 -17.43
CA VAL A 2 0.49 6.62 -16.96
C VAL A 2 1.64 6.42 -15.98
N TYR A 3 1.33 5.95 -14.77
CA TYR A 3 2.33 5.68 -13.75
C TYR A 3 2.71 4.19 -13.71
N PRO A 4 3.94 3.85 -13.29
CA PRO A 4 4.27 2.47 -12.97
C PRO A 4 3.56 2.05 -11.67
N HIS A 5 2.98 0.85 -11.68
CA HIS A 5 2.27 0.27 -10.54
C HIS A 5 2.77 -1.15 -10.28
N LEU A 6 2.83 -1.53 -9.00
CA LEU A 6 2.98 -2.93 -8.60
C LEU A 6 1.72 -3.71 -8.97
N GLN A 7 1.91 -4.98 -9.33
CA GLN A 7 0.91 -5.99 -9.63
C GLN A 7 1.01 -7.11 -8.58
N PRO A 8 0.60 -6.87 -7.33
CA PRO A 8 0.68 -7.88 -6.29
C PRO A 8 -0.25 -9.05 -6.61
N THR A 9 0.27 -10.27 -6.51
CA THR A 9 -0.40 -11.55 -6.78
C THR A 9 -0.65 -12.37 -5.51
N ALA A 10 -0.07 -11.99 -4.37
CA ALA A 10 -0.23 -12.68 -3.10
C ALA A 10 -0.44 -11.69 -1.93
N PRO A 11 -1.15 -12.10 -0.86
CA PRO A 11 -1.26 -11.32 0.36
C PRO A 11 0.12 -10.95 0.94
N GLN A 12 0.18 -9.84 1.65
CA GLN A 12 1.38 -9.26 2.24
C GLN A 12 2.45 -8.85 1.22
N GLN A 13 2.13 -8.74 -0.07
CA GLN A 13 3.02 -8.10 -1.03
C GLN A 13 2.88 -6.58 -1.00
N LEU A 14 1.66 -6.06 -0.95
CA LEU A 14 1.39 -4.62 -0.95
C LEU A 14 0.23 -4.31 0.02
N CYS A 15 0.52 -3.50 1.03
CA CYS A 15 -0.49 -2.87 1.87
C CYS A 15 -0.57 -1.39 1.53
N GLN A 16 -1.76 -0.87 1.27
CA GLN A 16 -2.01 0.56 1.06
C GLN A 16 -2.47 1.20 2.35
N VAL A 17 -1.89 2.34 2.70
CA VAL A 17 -2.20 3.17 3.86
C VAL A 17 -2.63 4.54 3.40
N ASP A 18 -3.74 5.03 3.95
CA ASP A 18 -4.26 6.36 3.64
C ASP A 18 -5.01 6.95 4.85
N ILE A 19 -5.30 8.25 4.80
CA ILE A 19 -5.97 8.99 5.88
C ILE A 19 -7.20 9.68 5.34
N VAL A 20 -8.36 9.33 5.88
CA VAL A 20 -9.64 10.00 5.58
C VAL A 20 -10.10 10.83 6.78
N PRO A 21 -10.38 12.14 6.61
CA PRO A 21 -10.90 12.96 7.69
C PRO A 21 -12.41 12.77 7.85
N HIS A 22 -12.86 12.65 9.10
CA HIS A 22 -14.26 12.64 9.48
C HIS A 22 -14.55 13.65 10.59
N TYR A 23 -15.82 13.79 10.98
CA TYR A 23 -16.26 14.78 11.95
C TYR A 23 -17.19 14.13 12.98
N LEU A 24 -16.87 14.33 14.25
CA LEU A 24 -17.74 13.93 15.36
C LEU A 24 -19.01 14.78 15.39
N THR A 25 -19.99 14.32 16.15
CA THR A 25 -21.12 15.15 16.57
C THR A 25 -20.57 16.40 17.28
N GLY A 26 -20.89 17.58 16.77
CA GLY A 26 -20.31 18.85 17.23
C GLY A 26 -19.17 19.41 16.38
N GLY A 27 -18.76 18.71 15.32
CA GLY A 27 -17.87 19.25 14.27
C GLY A 27 -16.38 19.08 14.52
N THR A 28 -15.97 18.38 15.57
CA THR A 28 -14.55 18.06 15.82
C THR A 28 -14.04 17.12 14.74
N ARG A 29 -13.00 17.54 14.01
CA ARG A 29 -12.35 16.72 12.98
C ARG A 29 -11.55 15.58 13.60
N VAL A 30 -11.67 14.39 13.03
CA VAL A 30 -10.98 13.16 13.43
C VAL A 30 -10.30 12.54 12.19
N PRO A 31 -8.97 12.55 12.08
CA PRO A 31 -8.26 11.76 11.08
C PRO A 31 -8.39 10.26 11.37
N CYS A 32 -8.94 9.52 10.41
CA CYS A 32 -9.01 8.06 10.43
C CYS A 32 -7.95 7.50 9.51
N PHE A 33 -6.99 6.79 10.07
CA PHE A 33 -5.94 6.12 9.33
C PHE A 33 -6.41 4.71 9.02
N ASN A 34 -6.37 4.33 7.76
CA ASN A 34 -6.82 3.03 7.28
C ASN A 34 -5.71 2.35 6.49
N ALA A 35 -5.68 1.03 6.58
CA ALA A 35 -4.77 0.18 5.83
C ALA A 35 -5.52 -1.01 5.25
N ILE A 36 -5.17 -1.39 4.03
CA ILE A 36 -5.73 -2.56 3.36
C ILE A 36 -4.65 -3.32 2.59
N ASP A 37 -4.62 -4.64 2.79
CA ASP A 37 -3.84 -5.52 1.95
C ASP A 37 -4.49 -5.65 0.57
N VAL A 38 -3.74 -5.36 -0.48
CA VAL A 38 -4.28 -5.22 -1.84
C VAL A 38 -4.82 -6.53 -2.41
N VAL A 39 -4.28 -7.68 -2.01
CA VAL A 39 -4.70 -8.97 -2.58
C VAL A 39 -5.81 -9.59 -1.77
N SER A 40 -5.62 -9.69 -0.46
CA SER A 40 -6.58 -10.31 0.45
C SER A 40 -7.77 -9.42 0.79
N ARG A 41 -7.69 -8.09 0.59
CA ARG A 41 -8.68 -7.11 1.09
C ARG A 41 -8.75 -7.01 2.60
N CYS A 42 -7.91 -7.72 3.36
CA CYS A 42 -7.93 -7.61 4.82
C CYS A 42 -7.51 -6.20 5.22
N ALA A 43 -8.28 -5.57 6.09
CA ALA A 43 -8.14 -4.15 6.42
C ALA A 43 -8.12 -3.93 7.93
N THR A 44 -7.55 -2.79 8.32
CA THR A 44 -7.52 -2.31 9.70
C THR A 44 -7.40 -0.79 9.73
N GLY A 45 -7.69 -0.17 10.86
CA GLY A 45 -7.59 1.28 11.01
C GLY A 45 -7.56 1.73 12.46
N LEU A 46 -7.14 2.98 12.67
CA LEU A 46 -7.23 3.69 13.93
C LEU A 46 -7.60 5.15 13.68
N ALA A 47 -8.41 5.71 14.56
CA ALA A 47 -8.71 7.13 14.59
C ALA A 47 -7.83 7.86 15.61
N TYR A 48 -7.44 9.09 15.28
CA TYR A 48 -6.62 9.94 16.15
C TYR A 48 -7.25 11.32 16.32
N ALA A 49 -6.85 12.04 17.38
CA ALA A 49 -7.24 13.45 17.56
C ALA A 49 -6.48 14.38 16.60
N GLU A 50 -5.27 13.99 16.20
CA GLU A 50 -4.38 14.76 15.35
C GLU A 50 -3.73 13.86 14.30
N ARG A 51 -3.09 14.48 13.29
CA ARG A 51 -2.38 13.79 12.21
C ARG A 51 -0.90 14.14 12.26
N ARG A 52 -0.18 13.60 13.24
CA ARG A 52 1.26 13.82 13.41
C ARG A 52 2.04 12.60 12.95
N ALA A 53 3.35 12.79 12.71
CA ALA A 53 4.25 11.69 12.36
C ALA A 53 4.29 10.58 13.43
N GLN A 54 4.12 10.92 14.70
CA GLN A 54 4.03 9.92 15.78
C GLN A 54 2.76 9.07 15.69
N ASP A 55 1.63 9.67 15.30
CA ASP A 55 0.36 8.97 15.13
C ASP A 55 0.46 8.05 13.91
N ALA A 56 1.08 8.51 12.83
CA ALA A 56 1.38 7.69 11.65
C ALA A 56 2.30 6.50 11.96
N CYS A 57 3.33 6.69 12.80
CA CYS A 57 4.21 5.59 13.23
C CYS A 57 3.47 4.59 14.12
N ALA A 58 2.66 5.07 15.07
CA ALA A 58 1.83 4.22 15.92
C ALA A 58 0.83 3.41 15.08
N PHE A 59 0.24 4.04 14.05
CA PHE A 59 -0.64 3.36 13.11
C PHE A 59 0.10 2.29 12.32
N ALA A 60 1.28 2.60 11.76
CA ALA A 60 2.09 1.62 11.02
C ALA A 60 2.45 0.39 11.90
N VAL A 61 2.79 0.60 13.17
CA VAL A 61 2.98 -0.48 14.15
C VAL A 61 1.72 -1.33 14.27
N GLN A 62 0.54 -0.72 14.43
CA GLN A 62 -0.74 -1.43 14.53
C GLN A 62 -1.01 -2.28 13.27
N VAL A 63 -0.77 -1.70 12.08
CA VAL A 63 -0.94 -2.40 10.80
C VAL A 63 -0.08 -3.66 10.77
N TRP A 64 1.20 -3.54 11.11
CA TRP A 64 2.13 -4.67 11.03
C TRP A 64 2.00 -5.69 12.17
N GLN A 65 1.36 -5.32 13.29
CA GLN A 65 0.95 -6.25 14.33
C GLN A 65 -0.30 -7.05 13.91
N THR A 66 -1.20 -6.43 13.13
CA THR A 66 -2.50 -7.01 12.77
C THR A 66 -2.43 -7.79 11.46
N LEU A 67 -2.05 -7.11 10.37
CA LEU A 67 -1.98 -7.65 9.01
C LEU A 67 -0.59 -8.27 8.68
N GLY A 68 0.37 -8.16 9.60
CA GLY A 68 1.75 -8.55 9.33
C GLY A 68 2.53 -7.50 8.54
N ILE A 69 3.82 -7.75 8.37
CA ILE A 69 4.74 -6.84 7.69
C ILE A 69 4.75 -7.21 6.20
N PRO A 70 4.24 -6.36 5.29
CA PRO A 70 4.22 -6.65 3.86
C PRO A 70 5.59 -6.39 3.22
N CYS A 71 5.78 -6.84 1.98
CA CYS A 71 6.95 -6.47 1.16
C CYS A 71 6.98 -4.94 0.95
N TYR A 72 5.85 -4.37 0.53
CA TYR A 72 5.66 -2.94 0.34
C TYR A 72 4.56 -2.40 1.25
N THR A 73 4.85 -1.30 1.95
CA THR A 73 3.82 -0.48 2.58
C THR A 73 3.72 0.83 1.81
N GLN A 74 2.61 1.01 1.09
CA GLN A 74 2.36 2.20 0.29
C GLN A 74 1.66 3.27 1.10
N PHE A 75 2.25 4.46 1.15
CA PHE A 75 1.70 5.66 1.78
C PHE A 75 1.33 6.68 0.71
N ASP A 76 0.38 7.57 1.04
CA ASP A 76 0.21 8.81 0.31
C ASP A 76 1.38 9.78 0.61
N ASN A 77 1.31 11.01 0.08
CA ASN A 77 2.38 12.01 0.27
C ASN A 77 2.02 13.01 1.40
N ASP A 78 1.16 12.64 2.35
CA ASP A 78 0.90 13.50 3.50
C ASP A 78 2.17 13.68 4.33
N SER A 79 2.37 14.90 4.85
CA SER A 79 3.61 15.29 5.53
C SER A 79 3.88 14.49 6.81
N CYS A 80 2.85 13.87 7.40
CA CYS A 80 3.03 12.95 8.52
C CYS A 80 3.76 11.66 8.15
N PHE A 81 3.74 11.25 6.87
CA PHE A 81 4.43 10.04 6.39
C PHE A 81 5.83 10.35 5.82
N ASP A 82 5.95 11.38 4.99
CA ASP A 82 7.18 11.63 4.22
C ASP A 82 8.26 12.44 4.99
N GLY A 83 7.87 13.08 6.11
CA GLY A 83 8.79 13.89 6.93
C GLY A 83 8.79 15.39 6.59
N GLY A 84 7.88 15.84 5.72
CA GLY A 84 7.63 17.25 5.43
C GLY A 84 8.45 17.83 4.27
N HIS A 85 8.08 19.06 3.88
CA HIS A 85 8.52 19.65 2.60
C HIS A 85 9.63 20.71 2.72
N THR A 86 10.26 20.85 3.89
CA THR A 86 11.14 22.00 4.20
C THR A 86 12.63 21.72 4.04
N HIS A 87 13.06 20.46 4.18
CA HIS A 87 14.49 20.12 4.22
C HIS A 87 14.84 19.05 3.17
N PRO A 88 15.94 19.22 2.41
CA PRO A 88 16.34 18.27 1.38
C PRO A 88 16.88 16.97 1.98
N HIS A 89 16.59 15.84 1.33
CA HIS A 89 17.11 14.50 1.65
C HIS A 89 16.68 13.92 3.02
N VAL A 90 15.62 14.45 3.64
CA VAL A 90 15.15 13.96 4.94
C VAL A 90 14.38 12.65 4.76
N LEU A 91 14.80 11.62 5.49
CA LEU A 91 14.03 10.38 5.68
C LEU A 91 13.27 10.48 7.01
N GLY A 92 11.94 10.62 6.89
CA GLY A 92 11.00 10.80 8.00
C GLY A 92 10.90 9.60 8.94
N GLN A 93 10.14 9.77 10.04
CA GLN A 93 10.01 8.76 11.09
C GLN A 93 9.39 7.45 10.58
N VAL A 94 8.34 7.54 9.75
CA VAL A 94 7.67 6.37 9.15
C VAL A 94 8.62 5.60 8.24
N VAL A 95 9.44 6.30 7.45
CA VAL A 95 10.45 5.66 6.59
C VAL A 95 11.51 4.92 7.42
N ARG A 96 12.02 5.53 8.50
CA ARG A 96 12.98 4.88 9.41
C ARG A 96 12.39 3.64 10.07
N LEU A 97 11.14 3.76 10.48
CA LEU A 97 10.41 2.65 11.07
C LEU A 97 10.20 1.52 10.05
N ALA A 98 9.83 1.83 8.81
CA ALA A 98 9.71 0.85 7.72
C ALA A 98 11.04 0.11 7.48
N LEU A 99 12.16 0.85 7.42
CA LEU A 99 13.51 0.27 7.33
C LEU A 99 13.85 -0.63 8.54
N THR A 100 13.43 -0.23 9.75
CA THR A 100 13.67 -1.00 10.99
C THR A 100 12.95 -2.35 10.99
N VAL A 101 11.71 -2.39 10.47
CA VAL A 101 10.91 -3.64 10.39
C VAL A 101 11.12 -4.39 9.07
N GLY A 102 11.80 -3.79 8.09
CA GLY A 102 12.15 -4.41 6.82
C GLY A 102 11.04 -4.44 5.76
N THR A 103 10.06 -3.55 5.83
CA THR A 103 9.13 -3.30 4.70
C THR A 103 9.66 -2.16 3.85
N GLU A 104 9.47 -2.22 2.54
CA GLU A 104 9.85 -1.16 1.60
C GLU A 104 8.74 -0.10 1.57
N ALA A 105 9.01 1.09 2.10
CA ALA A 105 8.07 2.20 2.03
C ALA A 105 7.93 2.67 0.57
N LEU A 106 6.70 2.80 0.09
CA LEU A 106 6.37 3.22 -1.27
C LEU A 106 5.47 4.45 -1.21
N PHE A 107 5.89 5.56 -1.80
CA PHE A 107 5.05 6.76 -1.90
C PHE A 107 4.35 6.80 -3.24
N SER A 108 3.01 6.88 -3.20
CA SER A 108 2.17 7.01 -4.40
C SER A 108 2.50 8.29 -5.19
N PRO A 109 2.03 8.45 -6.44
CA PRO A 109 2.19 9.71 -7.15
C PRO A 109 1.46 10.85 -6.43
N VAL A 110 2.08 12.02 -6.44
CA VAL A 110 1.51 13.23 -5.84
C VAL A 110 0.20 13.57 -6.57
N GLN A 111 -0.86 13.84 -5.81
CA GLN A 111 -2.17 14.24 -6.33
C GLN A 111 -2.75 13.26 -7.37
N HIS A 112 -2.54 11.95 -7.17
CA HIS A 112 -3.10 10.91 -8.03
C HIS A 112 -3.89 9.84 -7.25
N PRO A 113 -5.14 10.15 -6.89
CA PRO A 113 -6.07 9.26 -6.17
C PRO A 113 -6.12 7.82 -6.72
N GLU A 114 -6.17 7.67 -8.04
CA GLU A 114 -6.32 6.37 -8.72
C GLU A 114 -5.21 5.35 -8.36
N SER A 115 -4.03 5.83 -7.93
CA SER A 115 -2.93 4.96 -7.48
C SER A 115 -3.18 4.28 -6.12
N ASN A 116 -4.14 4.82 -5.36
CA ASN A 116 -4.62 4.35 -4.07
C ASN A 116 -6.03 3.72 -4.19
N GLY A 117 -6.44 3.30 -5.40
CA GLY A 117 -7.83 2.90 -5.66
C GLY A 117 -8.41 1.80 -4.76
N TYR A 118 -7.59 0.94 -4.15
CA TYR A 118 -8.09 -0.07 -3.22
C TYR A 118 -8.44 0.49 -1.84
N VAL A 119 -7.58 1.35 -1.27
CA VAL A 119 -7.89 2.02 -0.01
C VAL A 119 -8.99 3.08 -0.19
N GLU A 120 -9.06 3.74 -1.35
CA GLU A 120 -10.17 4.66 -1.66
C GLU A 120 -11.51 3.95 -1.78
N ARG A 121 -11.55 2.80 -2.45
CA ARG A 121 -12.75 1.97 -2.50
C ARG A 121 -13.12 1.45 -1.12
N PHE A 122 -12.13 1.09 -0.31
CA PHE A 122 -12.35 0.69 1.08
C PHE A 122 -12.97 1.82 1.91
N HIS A 123 -12.53 3.07 1.72
CA HIS A 123 -13.12 4.23 2.40
C HIS A 123 -14.62 4.39 2.13
N GLN A 124 -15.12 4.01 0.95
CA GLN A 124 -16.57 4.06 0.68
C GLN A 124 -17.36 3.11 1.60
N GLU A 125 -16.84 1.90 1.84
CA GLU A 125 -17.43 0.95 2.78
C GLU A 125 -17.28 1.41 4.23
N TYR A 126 -16.08 1.90 4.61
CA TYR A 126 -15.84 2.44 5.94
C TYR A 126 -16.79 3.59 6.27
N ASN A 127 -17.00 4.53 5.34
CA ASN A 127 -17.93 5.64 5.51
C ASN A 127 -19.34 5.13 5.73
N ARG A 128 -19.81 4.23 4.86
CA ARG A 128 -21.17 3.68 4.89
C ARG A 128 -21.52 2.97 6.19
N HIS A 129 -20.57 2.27 6.79
CA HIS A 129 -20.84 1.39 7.94
C HIS A 129 -20.41 1.97 9.29
N VAL A 130 -19.55 2.99 9.30
CA VAL A 130 -19.07 3.61 10.55
C VAL A 130 -19.59 5.03 10.73
N TRP A 131 -19.80 5.77 9.64
CA TRP A 131 -20.07 7.21 9.71
C TRP A 131 -21.47 7.58 9.24
N ASP A 132 -21.96 6.96 8.17
CA ASP A 132 -23.30 7.26 7.65
C ASP A 132 -24.37 6.86 8.68
N ASP A 133 -25.35 7.74 8.87
CA ASP A 133 -26.45 7.62 9.84
C ASP A 133 -26.02 7.28 11.28
N THR A 134 -24.76 7.54 11.64
CA THR A 134 -24.17 7.21 12.94
C THR A 134 -23.70 8.48 13.65
N TYR A 135 -24.20 8.72 14.87
CA TYR A 135 -23.83 9.88 15.67
C TYR A 135 -22.72 9.53 16.66
N LEU A 136 -21.47 9.71 16.24
CA LEU A 136 -20.30 9.44 17.08
C LEU A 136 -19.95 10.67 17.92
N ALA A 137 -19.93 10.51 19.24
CA ALA A 137 -19.75 11.61 20.19
C ALA A 137 -18.27 11.93 20.48
N ASP A 138 -17.41 10.92 20.48
CA ASP A 138 -16.01 11.05 20.85
C ASP A 138 -15.12 10.05 20.09
N LEU A 139 -13.81 10.20 20.25
CA LEU A 139 -12.83 9.34 19.61
C LEU A 139 -12.94 7.87 20.04
N ALA A 140 -13.35 7.60 21.29
CA ALA A 140 -13.50 6.24 21.79
C ALA A 140 -14.67 5.52 21.11
N ALA A 141 -15.77 6.24 20.85
CA ALA A 141 -16.88 5.75 20.04
C ALA A 141 -16.45 5.41 18.62
N VAL A 142 -15.68 6.30 17.96
CA VAL A 142 -15.12 6.03 16.62
C VAL A 142 -14.27 4.76 16.62
N GLN A 143 -13.38 4.62 17.61
CA GLN A 143 -12.51 3.45 17.70
C GLN A 143 -13.29 2.15 17.90
N ARG A 144 -14.33 2.16 18.74
CA ARG A 144 -15.19 0.99 18.97
C ARG A 144 -15.96 0.58 17.71
N GLU A 145 -16.63 1.53 17.06
CA GLU A 145 -17.39 1.23 15.85
C GLU A 145 -16.47 0.81 14.70
N SER A 146 -15.31 1.46 14.56
CA SER A 146 -14.31 1.07 13.56
C SER A 146 -13.80 -0.35 13.81
N ALA A 147 -13.45 -0.69 15.05
CA ALA A 147 -12.99 -2.04 15.41
C ALA A 147 -14.04 -3.11 15.09
N HIS A 148 -15.31 -2.84 15.39
CA HIS A 148 -16.43 -3.72 15.04
C HIS A 148 -16.55 -3.88 13.50
N PHE A 149 -16.51 -2.76 12.77
CA PHE A 149 -16.55 -2.78 11.32
C PHE A 149 -15.40 -3.57 10.69
N PHE A 150 -14.13 -3.34 11.09
CA PHE A 150 -13.00 -4.07 10.52
C PHE A 150 -13.12 -5.59 10.76
N ALA A 151 -13.59 -6.00 11.93
CA ALA A 151 -13.82 -7.41 12.24
C ALA A 151 -14.87 -8.04 11.30
N LEU A 152 -16.01 -7.37 11.10
CA LEU A 152 -17.06 -7.83 10.20
C LEU A 152 -16.61 -7.80 8.73
N TYR A 153 -15.98 -6.71 8.30
CA TYR A 153 -15.47 -6.54 6.96
C TYR A 153 -14.49 -7.66 6.59
N CYS A 154 -13.51 -7.93 7.46
CA CYS A 154 -12.53 -8.99 7.21
C CYS A 154 -13.11 -10.40 7.27
N ALA A 155 -14.21 -10.62 7.98
CA ALA A 155 -14.92 -11.90 8.07
C ALA A 155 -16.02 -12.07 7.01
N SER A 156 -16.24 -11.09 6.14
CA SER A 156 -17.38 -11.10 5.21
C SER A 156 -17.04 -11.68 3.83
N GLY A 157 -18.03 -12.34 3.20
CA GLY A 157 -17.89 -12.92 1.86
C GLY A 157 -18.31 -11.99 0.71
N HIS A 158 -18.46 -10.69 0.95
CA HIS A 158 -19.05 -9.76 -0.02
C HIS A 158 -18.11 -9.37 -1.19
N HIS A 159 -16.82 -9.69 -1.08
CA HIS A 159 -15.85 -9.42 -2.14
C HIS A 159 -15.92 -10.49 -3.24
N ALA A 160 -16.65 -10.20 -4.33
CA ALA A 160 -16.73 -11.09 -5.49
C ALA A 160 -15.34 -11.47 -6.06
N ALA A 161 -14.36 -10.56 -5.99
CA ALA A 161 -12.98 -10.79 -6.42
C ALA A 161 -12.22 -11.85 -5.59
N LEU A 162 -12.74 -12.24 -4.42
CA LEU A 162 -12.17 -13.28 -3.55
C LEU A 162 -12.84 -14.64 -3.73
N HIS A 163 -13.71 -14.79 -4.75
CA HIS A 163 -14.31 -16.07 -5.14
C HIS A 163 -15.02 -16.79 -3.98
N GLY A 164 -15.78 -16.05 -3.18
CA GLY A 164 -16.57 -16.59 -2.06
C GLY A 164 -15.79 -16.77 -0.75
N ARG A 165 -14.48 -16.49 -0.74
CA ARG A 165 -13.67 -16.48 0.48
C ARG A 165 -13.69 -15.11 1.15
N THR A 166 -13.53 -15.10 2.46
CA THR A 166 -13.44 -13.85 3.24
C THR A 166 -12.05 -13.23 3.12
N PRO A 167 -11.91 -11.91 3.34
CA PRO A 167 -10.60 -11.29 3.38
C PRO A 167 -9.62 -11.96 4.36
N GLN A 168 -10.11 -12.34 5.53
CA GLN A 168 -9.31 -13.02 6.55
C GLN A 168 -8.84 -14.42 6.10
N GLU A 169 -9.71 -15.19 5.43
CA GLU A 169 -9.33 -16.49 4.87
C GLU A 169 -8.26 -16.37 3.79
N VAL A 170 -8.36 -15.36 2.92
CA VAL A 170 -7.38 -15.12 1.86
C VAL A 170 -6.07 -14.60 2.45
N HIS A 171 -6.14 -13.73 3.46
CA HIS A 171 -4.96 -13.17 4.11
C HIS A 171 -4.12 -14.23 4.83
N GLY A 172 -4.79 -15.15 5.53
CA GLY A 172 -4.14 -16.23 6.26
C GLY A 172 -3.25 -15.74 7.41
N GLN A 173 -2.33 -16.61 7.84
CA GLN A 173 -1.34 -16.25 8.86
C GLN A 173 -0.16 -15.50 8.23
N PRO A 174 0.22 -14.32 8.73
CA PRO A 174 1.34 -13.59 8.18
C PRO A 174 2.67 -14.27 8.47
N MET A 175 3.52 -14.35 7.46
CA MET A 175 4.85 -14.95 7.58
C MET A 175 5.75 -14.13 8.50
N TYR A 176 5.59 -12.82 8.45
CA TYR A 176 6.31 -11.89 9.31
C TYR A 176 5.30 -10.96 9.97
N ARG A 177 5.35 -10.89 11.29
CA ARG A 177 4.46 -10.05 12.09
C ARG A 177 5.28 -9.32 13.13
N LEU A 178 4.97 -8.05 13.35
CA LEU A 178 5.58 -7.29 14.43
C LEU A 178 5.02 -7.82 15.77
N PRO A 179 5.86 -8.09 16.79
CA PRO A 179 5.37 -8.60 18.07
C PRO A 179 4.36 -7.64 18.72
N ALA A 180 3.33 -8.18 19.37
CA ALA A 180 2.31 -7.39 20.05
C ALA A 180 2.90 -6.47 21.15
N GLY A 181 3.99 -6.91 21.79
CA GLY A 181 4.72 -6.10 22.79
C GLY A 181 5.73 -5.11 22.21
N PHE A 182 5.82 -4.97 20.88
CA PHE A 182 6.70 -3.95 20.28
C PHE A 182 6.17 -2.55 20.64
N VAL A 183 7.05 -1.74 21.21
CA VAL A 183 6.76 -0.34 21.54
C VAL A 183 7.68 0.54 20.70
N LEU A 184 7.09 1.55 20.06
CA LEU A 184 7.86 2.52 19.28
C LEU A 184 8.82 3.27 20.21
N PRO A 185 10.13 3.30 19.91
CA PRO A 185 11.08 4.08 20.69
C PRO A 185 10.73 5.58 20.65
N THR A 186 10.91 6.26 21.79
CA THR A 186 10.76 7.72 21.87
C THR A 186 11.97 8.46 21.28
N THR A 187 13.08 7.76 21.08
CA THR A 187 14.28 8.27 20.43
C THR A 187 14.20 8.10 18.91
N ARG A 188 14.97 8.93 18.20
CA ARG A 188 15.10 8.84 16.75
C ARG A 188 15.65 7.47 16.33
N LEU A 189 14.88 6.75 15.52
CA LEU A 189 15.30 5.46 14.97
C LEU A 189 16.54 5.60 14.08
N PRO A 190 17.52 4.67 14.16
CA PRO A 190 18.64 4.61 13.22
C PRO A 190 18.17 4.39 11.77
N LEU A 191 19.07 4.64 10.81
CA LEU A 191 18.88 4.16 9.44
C LEU A 191 19.41 2.74 9.34
N TYR A 192 18.57 1.83 8.85
CA TYR A 192 18.96 0.47 8.51
C TYR A 192 19.04 0.31 6.99
N GLU A 193 19.83 -0.67 6.54
CA GLU A 193 19.85 -1.07 5.14
C GLU A 193 18.46 -1.48 4.65
N GLY A 194 18.13 -1.07 3.42
CA GLY A 194 16.82 -1.29 2.83
C GLY A 194 16.54 -0.37 1.66
N ARG A 195 15.29 -0.31 1.24
CA ARG A 195 14.85 0.50 0.09
C ARG A 195 13.62 1.33 0.44
N VAL A 196 13.55 2.48 -0.23
CA VAL A 196 12.42 3.40 -0.20
C VAL A 196 12.09 3.78 -1.63
N HIS A 197 10.80 3.82 -1.96
CA HIS A 197 10.34 4.01 -3.32
C HIS A 197 9.40 5.20 -3.45
N PHE A 198 9.44 5.85 -4.61
CA PHE A 198 8.57 6.96 -4.95
C PHE A 198 8.12 6.80 -6.39
N ILE A 199 6.81 6.87 -6.62
CA ILE A 199 6.28 6.98 -7.98
C ILE A 199 6.15 8.47 -8.28
N ARG A 200 6.78 8.94 -9.36
CA ARG A 200 6.89 10.38 -9.67
C ARG A 200 6.58 10.70 -11.12
N GLN A 201 5.92 11.84 -11.31
CA GLN A 201 5.81 12.46 -12.62
C GLN A 201 7.16 13.08 -12.99
N VAL A 202 7.59 12.87 -14.24
CA VAL A 202 8.66 13.67 -14.82
C VAL A 202 8.10 15.04 -15.16
N LEU A 203 8.74 16.08 -14.64
CA LEU A 203 8.38 17.48 -14.85
C LEU A 203 8.85 17.98 -16.23
N ALA A 204 8.33 19.14 -16.64
CA ALA A 204 8.65 19.74 -17.94
C ALA A 204 10.14 20.07 -18.13
N ASP A 205 10.89 20.27 -17.03
CA ASP A 205 12.34 20.48 -17.05
C ASP A 205 13.15 19.16 -17.03
N HIS A 206 12.49 18.04 -17.31
CA HIS A 206 13.07 16.69 -17.32
C HIS A 206 13.65 16.27 -15.96
N THR A 207 13.01 16.71 -14.86
CA THR A 207 13.38 16.28 -13.50
C THR A 207 12.25 15.56 -12.79
N VAL A 208 12.58 14.87 -11.70
CA VAL A 208 11.62 14.36 -10.70
C VAL A 208 11.92 14.96 -9.34
N SER A 209 10.87 15.27 -8.57
CA SER A 209 11.00 15.76 -7.19
C SER A 209 10.94 14.60 -6.20
N VAL A 210 12.03 14.38 -5.48
CA VAL A 210 12.13 13.36 -4.41
C VAL A 210 12.82 13.98 -3.21
N LEU A 211 12.16 13.93 -2.04
CA LEU A 211 12.64 14.45 -0.76
C LEU A 211 13.15 15.90 -0.86
N ASN A 212 12.33 16.77 -1.45
CA ASN A 212 12.57 18.21 -1.65
C ASN A 212 13.77 18.53 -2.55
N VAL A 213 14.16 17.60 -3.44
CA VAL A 213 15.28 17.75 -4.38
C VAL A 213 14.86 17.33 -5.79
N ARG A 214 15.33 18.08 -6.79
CA ARG A 214 15.13 17.77 -8.22
C ARG A 214 16.26 16.89 -8.73
N TRP A 215 15.90 15.77 -9.34
CA TRP A 215 16.82 14.80 -9.94
C TRP A 215 16.55 14.72 -11.43
N ALA A 216 17.59 14.87 -12.25
CA ALA A 216 17.43 14.83 -13.70
C ALA A 216 17.02 13.43 -14.19
N VAL A 217 16.24 13.39 -15.26
CA VAL A 217 15.83 12.17 -15.96
C VAL A 217 16.30 12.31 -17.40
N PRO A 218 17.35 11.58 -17.81
CA PRO A 218 17.80 11.58 -19.19
C PRO A 218 16.72 11.01 -20.11
N ASN A 219 16.45 11.69 -21.23
CA ASN A 219 15.55 11.22 -22.29
C ASN A 219 14.19 10.71 -21.78
N PRO A 220 13.40 11.54 -21.06
CA PRO A 220 12.16 11.07 -20.48
C PRO A 220 11.11 10.78 -21.56
N GLU A 221 10.33 9.72 -21.36
CA GLU A 221 9.17 9.43 -22.19
C GLU A 221 8.01 10.38 -21.82
N PRO A 222 7.42 11.11 -22.78
CA PRO A 222 6.28 11.97 -22.49
C PRO A 222 5.12 11.21 -21.85
N LEU A 223 4.44 11.83 -20.89
CA LEU A 223 3.24 11.31 -20.23
C LEU A 223 3.40 10.00 -19.46
N LYS A 224 4.63 9.53 -19.23
CA LYS A 224 4.94 8.35 -18.40
C LYS A 224 5.59 8.79 -17.09
N GLY A 225 5.06 8.30 -15.97
CA GLY A 225 5.69 8.42 -14.67
C GLY A 225 6.88 7.48 -14.53
N VAL A 226 7.69 7.68 -13.50
CA VAL A 226 8.87 6.86 -13.21
C VAL A 226 8.82 6.31 -11.80
N TRP A 227 9.57 5.23 -11.59
CA TRP A 227 9.77 4.60 -10.30
C TRP A 227 11.15 4.97 -9.76
N VAL A 228 11.21 5.75 -8.68
CA VAL A 228 12.45 6.13 -8.03
C VAL A 228 12.69 5.22 -6.83
N THR A 229 13.91 4.70 -6.70
CA THR A 229 14.35 3.88 -5.57
C THR A 229 15.53 4.54 -4.89
N ILE A 230 15.42 4.80 -3.59
CA ILE A 230 16.57 5.06 -2.72
C ILE A 230 16.97 3.72 -2.11
N GLU A 231 18.19 3.26 -2.39
CA GLU A 231 18.77 2.07 -1.77
C GLU A 231 19.82 2.49 -0.75
N LEU A 232 19.65 2.04 0.50
CA LEU A 232 20.55 2.30 1.61
C LEU A 232 21.38 1.05 1.90
N ARG A 233 22.71 1.19 1.87
CA ARG A 233 23.68 0.16 2.23
C ARG A 233 24.67 0.73 3.25
N ALA A 234 25.31 -0.13 4.05
CA ALA A 234 26.34 0.31 5.00
C ALA A 234 27.49 1.08 4.31
N ALA A 235 27.79 0.74 3.05
CA ALA A 235 28.81 1.41 2.24
C ALA A 235 28.36 2.76 1.64
N GLY A 236 27.08 3.10 1.68
CA GLY A 236 26.53 4.32 1.08
C GLY A 236 25.12 4.14 0.55
N ALA A 237 24.54 5.23 0.03
CA ALA A 237 23.19 5.22 -0.52
C ALA A 237 23.16 5.72 -1.96
N THR A 238 22.21 5.20 -2.74
CA THR A 238 21.99 5.60 -4.13
C THR A 238 20.53 5.91 -4.39
N LEU A 239 20.27 6.82 -5.32
CA LEU A 239 18.96 7.07 -5.89
C LEU A 239 18.97 6.60 -7.34
N THR A 240 18.08 5.68 -7.69
CA THR A 240 17.98 5.14 -9.06
C THR A 240 16.57 5.35 -9.61
N ILE A 241 16.48 5.82 -10.84
CA ILE A 241 15.22 6.12 -11.54
C ILE A 241 14.99 5.03 -12.59
N TYR A 242 13.82 4.40 -12.56
CA TYR A 242 13.40 3.36 -13.48
C TYR A 242 12.12 3.76 -14.22
N ASP A 243 11.91 3.23 -15.42
CA ASP A 243 10.70 3.47 -16.19
C ASP A 243 9.51 2.58 -15.78
N ALA A 244 9.74 1.57 -14.93
CA ALA A 244 8.74 0.60 -14.50
C ALA A 244 8.95 0.14 -13.05
N ALA A 245 7.89 -0.46 -12.48
CA ALA A 245 7.87 -1.03 -11.14
C ALA A 245 8.82 -2.25 -11.00
N PRO A 246 9.26 -2.62 -9.79
CA PRO A 246 10.27 -3.66 -9.57
C PRO A 246 9.85 -5.09 -9.91
N ASP A 247 8.55 -5.34 -10.07
CA ASP A 247 7.96 -6.61 -10.48
C ASP A 247 7.85 -6.76 -12.03
N VAL A 248 8.12 -5.69 -12.77
CA VAL A 248 8.29 -5.75 -14.23
C VAL A 248 9.67 -6.32 -14.56
N HIS A 249 9.69 -7.44 -15.29
CA HIS A 249 10.92 -8.21 -15.55
C HIS A 249 11.96 -7.42 -16.34
N THR A 250 11.51 -6.65 -17.35
CA THR A 250 12.36 -5.83 -18.21
C THR A 250 12.10 -4.36 -17.94
N ARG A 251 12.61 -3.86 -16.81
CA ARG A 251 12.62 -2.42 -16.50
C ARG A 251 13.96 -1.80 -16.87
N ARG A 252 13.94 -0.58 -17.41
CA ARG A 252 15.12 0.19 -17.79
C ARG A 252 15.52 1.14 -16.65
N CYS A 253 16.80 1.12 -16.29
CA CYS A 253 17.39 2.17 -15.47
C CYS A 253 17.59 3.43 -16.34
N LEU A 254 16.97 4.54 -15.95
CA LEU A 254 17.05 5.83 -16.65
C LEU A 254 18.22 6.67 -16.13
N ALA A 255 18.46 6.65 -14.81
CA ALA A 255 19.56 7.35 -14.17
C ALA A 255 19.89 6.76 -12.79
N THR A 256 21.13 6.94 -12.35
CA THR A 256 21.58 6.62 -10.98
C THR A 256 22.40 7.78 -10.44
N TYR A 257 22.15 8.16 -9.20
CA TYR A 257 22.85 9.23 -8.49
C TYR A 257 23.29 8.77 -7.10
N PRO A 258 24.39 9.30 -6.55
CA PRO A 258 24.66 9.16 -5.12
C PRO A 258 23.56 9.85 -4.32
N PHE A 259 23.04 9.19 -3.29
CA PHE A 259 22.08 9.79 -2.37
C PHE A 259 22.80 10.21 -1.08
N PRO A 260 22.82 11.51 -0.73
CA PRO A 260 23.58 11.98 0.42
C PRO A 260 22.90 11.58 1.73
N VAL A 261 23.64 10.87 2.59
CA VAL A 261 23.21 10.49 3.93
C VAL A 261 24.24 11.02 4.93
N LYS A 262 23.77 11.71 5.98
CA LYS A 262 24.63 12.39 6.97
C LYS A 262 24.92 11.54 8.21
N GLU A 263 24.35 10.35 8.30
CA GLU A 263 24.44 9.46 9.46
C GLU A 263 24.77 8.02 9.01
N PRO A 264 25.35 7.18 9.90
CA PRO A 264 25.65 5.80 9.56
C PRO A 264 24.39 5.00 9.19
N ILE A 265 24.53 4.11 8.21
CA ILE A 265 23.52 3.12 7.84
C ILE A 265 23.94 1.79 8.48
N LEU A 266 23.08 1.26 9.35
CA LEU A 266 23.32 0.01 10.06
C LEU A 266 22.88 -1.20 9.22
N PRO A 267 23.60 -2.34 9.26
CA PRO A 267 23.21 -3.55 8.57
C PRO A 267 21.80 -4.03 8.95
N ARG A 268 21.07 -4.64 8.02
CA ARG A 268 19.73 -5.17 8.33
C ARG A 268 19.76 -6.28 9.39
N THR A 269 20.87 -6.99 9.51
CA THR A 269 21.08 -8.01 10.56
C THR A 269 21.19 -7.41 11.96
N ALA A 270 21.42 -6.09 12.10
CA ALA A 270 21.50 -5.43 13.39
C ALA A 270 20.12 -5.21 14.06
N THR A 271 19.02 -5.34 13.30
CA THR A 271 17.65 -5.38 13.87
C THR A 271 17.17 -6.83 13.91
N ALA A 272 16.83 -7.30 15.12
CA ALA A 272 16.31 -8.65 15.38
C ALA A 272 14.80 -8.79 15.03
N ILE A 273 14.19 -7.77 14.45
CA ILE A 273 12.73 -7.66 14.31
C ILE A 273 12.36 -7.52 12.83
N GLY A 274 11.29 -8.20 12.42
CA GLY A 274 10.63 -8.00 11.13
C GLY A 274 11.18 -8.85 9.97
N ARG A 275 10.99 -8.38 8.73
CA ARG A 275 11.36 -9.13 7.50
C ARG A 275 12.85 -9.04 7.20
N PRO A 276 13.49 -10.10 6.69
CA PRO A 276 14.89 -10.07 6.26
C PRO A 276 15.08 -9.26 4.96
N GLY A 277 15.09 -7.93 5.08
CA GLY A 277 15.54 -7.01 4.03
C GLY A 277 14.74 -7.02 2.72
N PRO A 278 15.22 -6.29 1.70
CA PRO A 278 14.53 -6.14 0.43
C PRO A 278 14.35 -7.49 -0.26
N VAL A 279 13.15 -7.72 -0.81
CA VAL A 279 12.83 -8.97 -1.52
C VAL A 279 13.71 -9.03 -2.77
N ALA A 280 14.50 -10.09 -2.93
CA ALA A 280 15.16 -10.36 -4.21
C ALA A 280 14.06 -10.41 -5.29
N SER A 281 14.27 -9.74 -6.43
CA SER A 281 13.30 -9.63 -7.53
C SER A 281 12.50 -10.92 -7.64
N LEU A 282 11.19 -10.81 -7.36
CA LEU A 282 10.27 -11.93 -7.39
C LEU A 282 10.28 -12.49 -8.81
N ALA A 283 11.08 -13.54 -9.05
CA ALA A 283 10.80 -14.42 -10.16
C ALA A 283 9.37 -14.95 -9.93
N PRO A 284 8.46 -14.86 -10.91
CA PRO A 284 7.14 -15.42 -10.74
C PRO A 284 7.30 -16.88 -10.36
N LEU A 285 6.60 -17.30 -9.31
CA LEU A 285 6.40 -18.72 -9.02
C LEU A 285 5.95 -19.36 -10.34
N ALA A 286 6.75 -20.32 -10.81
CA ALA A 286 6.37 -21.12 -11.97
C ALA A 286 4.94 -21.63 -11.75
N PRO A 287 4.07 -21.61 -12.79
CA PRO A 287 2.75 -22.18 -12.65
C PRO A 287 2.89 -23.60 -12.11
N ALA A 288 2.05 -23.94 -11.13
CA ALA A 288 2.02 -25.28 -10.55
C ALA A 288 2.02 -26.32 -11.68
N PRO A 289 2.78 -27.43 -11.55
CA PRO A 289 2.83 -28.44 -12.59
C PRO A 289 1.41 -28.90 -12.87
N ALA A 290 0.99 -28.76 -14.13
CA ALA A 290 -0.26 -29.33 -14.61
C ALA A 290 -0.26 -30.80 -14.20
N THR A 291 -1.26 -31.19 -13.41
CA THR A 291 -1.51 -32.57 -13.05
C THR A 291 -1.65 -33.37 -14.34
N ALA A 292 -0.63 -34.16 -14.65
CA ALA A 292 -0.65 -35.10 -15.75
C ALA A 292 -1.74 -36.15 -15.48
N GLY A 293 -2.73 -36.24 -16.35
CA GLY A 293 -3.69 -37.33 -16.32
C GLY A 293 -4.98 -37.10 -17.10
N GLN A 294 -4.93 -37.16 -18.43
CA GLN A 294 -5.59 -38.17 -19.28
C GLN A 294 -5.90 -37.65 -20.70
N PRO A 295 -5.94 -38.57 -21.70
CA PRO A 295 -5.46 -38.28 -23.05
C PRO A 295 -6.51 -37.72 -24.02
N SER A 296 -5.95 -37.11 -25.05
CA SER A 296 -6.51 -36.64 -26.32
C SER A 296 -7.46 -37.61 -27.04
N GLY A 297 -8.54 -37.04 -27.59
CA GLY A 297 -9.31 -37.58 -28.72
C GLY A 297 -10.16 -36.48 -29.37
N PRO A 298 -10.23 -36.36 -30.72
CA PRO A 298 -10.69 -35.14 -31.39
C PRO A 298 -12.14 -35.23 -31.87
N ILE A 299 -12.96 -34.23 -31.60
CA ILE A 299 -14.08 -33.88 -32.49
C ILE A 299 -14.18 -32.35 -32.58
N ALA A 300 -13.96 -31.87 -33.79
CA ALA A 300 -14.16 -30.51 -34.21
C ALA A 300 -15.63 -30.27 -34.65
N LEU A 301 -15.96 -28.99 -34.73
CA LEU A 301 -17.00 -28.37 -35.57
C LEU A 301 -18.44 -28.23 -35.03
N LEU A 302 -18.92 -27.00 -35.23
CA LEU A 302 -20.29 -26.49 -35.36
C LEU A 302 -21.15 -26.36 -34.09
N LEU A 303 -21.35 -25.11 -33.65
CA LEU A 303 -22.57 -24.40 -34.04
C LEU A 303 -22.44 -22.88 -33.81
N TYR A 304 -22.44 -22.17 -34.93
CA TYR A 304 -22.77 -20.76 -35.03
C TYR A 304 -24.20 -20.53 -34.51
N ALA A 305 -24.38 -19.39 -33.84
CA ALA A 305 -25.53 -18.49 -33.88
C ALA A 305 -26.94 -19.09 -33.95
N LEU A 306 -27.80 -18.70 -32.99
CA LEU A 306 -29.14 -18.18 -33.25
C LEU A 306 -29.69 -17.52 -31.98
N LEU A 307 -30.03 -16.22 -32.12
CA LEU A 307 -31.22 -15.53 -31.60
C LEU A 307 -31.43 -15.53 -30.07
N GLY A 308 -31.73 -14.42 -29.42
CA GLY A 308 -32.23 -13.16 -29.91
C GLY A 308 -32.57 -12.26 -28.72
N ALA A 309 -32.69 -10.98 -29.04
CA ALA A 309 -32.93 -9.88 -28.14
C ALA A 309 -34.04 -10.12 -27.10
N VAL A 310 -33.78 -9.74 -25.84
CA VAL A 310 -34.84 -9.34 -24.92
C VAL A 310 -34.53 -7.95 -24.37
N ARG A 311 -35.56 -7.13 -24.47
CA ARG A 311 -35.62 -5.68 -24.31
C ARG A 311 -35.34 -5.21 -22.89
N TRP A 312 -34.73 -4.03 -22.84
CA TRP A 312 -34.79 -3.08 -21.73
C TRP A 312 -36.23 -2.63 -21.44
N THR A 313 -36.66 -2.73 -20.18
CA THR A 313 -37.71 -1.89 -19.59
C THR A 313 -37.35 -1.54 -18.13
N ARG A 314 -37.47 -0.24 -17.81
CA ARG A 314 -37.17 0.39 -16.51
C ARG A 314 -38.28 0.20 -15.46
N LYS A 315 -37.91 0.51 -14.21
CA LYS A 315 -38.70 0.79 -12.97
C LYS A 315 -39.18 -0.48 -12.24
N THR A 316 -39.10 -0.63 -10.91
CA THR A 316 -39.09 0.33 -9.78
C THR A 316 -38.66 -0.39 -8.49
N ALA A 317 -37.96 0.34 -7.61
CA ALA A 317 -37.99 0.37 -6.13
C ALA A 317 -38.23 -0.88 -5.22
N PHE A 318 -37.54 -0.79 -4.06
CA PHE A 318 -37.70 -1.47 -2.76
C PHE A 318 -36.99 -2.80 -2.51
N GLY A 319 -36.24 -2.86 -1.40
CA GLY A 319 -35.86 -4.11 -0.74
C GLY A 319 -34.57 -4.07 0.08
N THR A 320 -34.66 -3.61 1.32
CA THR A 320 -33.67 -3.68 2.41
C THR A 320 -33.40 -5.13 2.89
N MET A 321 -32.27 -5.33 3.60
CA MET A 321 -31.84 -6.54 4.37
C MET A 321 -31.39 -7.72 3.49
N PHE A 322 -30.12 -8.13 3.44
CA PHE A 322 -29.23 -8.62 4.51
C PHE A 322 -27.79 -8.64 4.01
#